data_AF-A0A1C3NXR5-F1
#
_entry.id   AF-A0A1C3NXR5-F1
#
_cell.length_a   1.000
_cell.length_b   1.000
_cell.length_c   1.000
_cell.angle_alpha   90.00
_cell.angle_beta   90.00
_cell.angle_gamma   90.00
#
_symmetry.space_group_name_H-M   'P 1'
#
loop_
_entity.id
_entity.type
_entity.pdbx_description
1 polymer ?
#
loop_
_entity_poly.entity_id
_entity_poly.type
_entity_poly.pdbx_seq_one_letter_code
_entity_poly.pdbx_strand_id
1 'polypeptide(L)'
;MTSWLLSHVLEHFADPARLLAEAQRVVAEDGLLAVTLPNVLHYSQRVKFIRGRFEYTQTGVIDATHLRFFTFYSALRLVRDSGLDVVSTLPAGGLSWWRLRNVLSSGVTGRLDPVTAEPAVLAGGVPGQTAAELGGVTHRTL
;
A
#
# COMPACT_ATOMS: atom_id res chain seq x y z
N MET A 1 -9.22 3.15 -20.62
CA MET A 1 -8.82 3.10 -19.20
C MET A 1 -7.35 3.45 -19.11
N THR A 2 -7.03 4.63 -18.59
CA THR A 2 -5.63 5.06 -18.40
C THR A 2 -5.28 4.79 -16.95
N SER A 3 -4.35 3.87 -16.71
CA SER A 3 -3.91 3.52 -15.36
C SER A 3 -2.51 4.04 -15.11
N TRP A 4 -2.29 4.67 -13.96
CA TRP A 4 -1.01 5.23 -13.53
C TRP A 4 -0.47 4.46 -12.34
N LEU A 5 0.86 4.35 -12.24
CA LEU A 5 1.54 3.64 -11.15
C LEU A 5 2.49 4.60 -10.41
N LEU A 6 2.26 4.75 -9.11
CA LEU A 6 3.13 5.44 -8.15
C LEU A 6 3.74 4.37 -7.23
N SER A 7 4.82 3.75 -7.69
CA SER A 7 5.51 2.69 -6.96
C SER A 7 6.71 3.25 -6.21
N HIS A 8 6.67 3.23 -4.88
CA HIS A 8 7.79 3.64 -4.02
C HIS A 8 8.28 5.08 -4.28
N VAL A 9 7.34 5.98 -4.57
CA VAL A 9 7.65 7.38 -4.83
C VAL A 9 7.20 8.29 -3.70
N LEU A 10 6.02 8.09 -3.11
CA LEU A 10 5.43 9.05 -2.17
C LEU A 10 6.26 9.20 -0.88
N GLU A 11 6.97 8.16 -0.47
CA GLU A 11 7.86 8.17 0.69
C GLU A 11 9.05 9.14 0.55
N HIS A 12 9.40 9.51 -0.69
CA HIS A 12 10.46 10.48 -0.97
C HIS A 12 9.96 11.94 -1.03
N PHE A 13 8.65 12.18 -0.87
CA PHE A 13 8.09 13.53 -0.91
C PHE A 13 7.78 14.04 0.49
N ALA A 14 8.12 15.31 0.74
CA ALA A 14 7.75 16.00 1.96
C ALA A 14 6.22 16.13 2.10
N ASP A 15 5.52 16.32 0.98
CA ASP A 15 4.06 16.40 0.89
C ASP A 15 3.51 15.38 -0.13
N PRO A 16 3.26 14.13 0.31
CA PRO A 16 2.76 13.08 -0.57
C PRO A 16 1.30 13.30 -1.00
N ALA A 17 0.50 14.04 -0.22
CA ALA A 17 -0.90 14.32 -0.55
C ALA A 17 -0.99 15.25 -1.75
N ARG A 18 -0.12 16.28 -1.81
CA ARG A 18 -0.03 17.15 -2.98
C ARG A 18 0.32 16.38 -4.26
N LEU A 19 1.25 15.43 -4.18
CA LEU A 19 1.60 14.60 -5.35
C LEU A 19 0.41 13.74 -5.80
N LEU A 20 -0.36 13.18 -4.88
CA LEU A 20 -1.59 12.45 -5.21
C LEU A 20 -2.63 13.36 -5.89
N ALA A 21 -2.80 14.59 -5.41
CA ALA A 21 -3.69 15.56 -6.03
C ALA A 21 -3.25 15.93 -7.46
N GLU A 22 -1.95 16.14 -7.70
CA GLU A 22 -1.43 16.39 -9.05
C GLU A 22 -1.58 15.15 -9.95
N ALA A 23 -1.35 13.95 -9.42
CA ALA A 23 -1.59 12.71 -10.15
C ALA A 23 -3.06 12.55 -10.54
N GLN A 24 -3.99 12.87 -9.64
CA GLN A 24 -5.42 12.84 -9.92
C GLN A 24 -5.81 13.77 -11.08
N ARG A 25 -5.16 14.94 -11.22
CA ARG A 25 -5.46 15.88 -12.31
C ARG A 25 -5.12 15.36 -13.71
N VAL A 26 -4.17 14.42 -13.82
CA VAL A 26 -3.71 13.87 -15.10
C VAL A 26 -4.29 12.49 -15.41
N VAL A 27 -4.87 11.83 -14.40
CA VAL A 27 -5.60 10.58 -14.56
C VAL A 27 -6.95 10.91 -15.21
N ALA A 28 -7.33 10.14 -16.24
CA ALA A 28 -8.65 10.28 -16.87
C ALA A 28 -9.77 10.03 -15.85
N GLU A 29 -10.99 10.52 -16.11
CA GLU A 29 -12.13 10.37 -15.17
C GLU A 29 -12.37 8.88 -14.78
N ASP A 30 -12.18 7.95 -15.72
CA ASP A 30 -12.30 6.49 -15.49
C ASP A 30 -10.93 5.80 -15.32
N GLY A 31 -9.92 6.55 -14.87
CA GLY A 31 -8.57 6.06 -14.66
C GLY A 31 -8.34 5.52 -13.26
N LEU A 32 -7.32 4.66 -13.13
CA LEU A 32 -6.89 4.10 -11.85
C LEU A 32 -5.51 4.61 -11.48
N LEU A 33 -5.30 4.86 -10.20
CA LEU A 33 -4.00 5.19 -9.62
C LEU A 33 -3.57 4.05 -8.69
N ALA A 34 -2.61 3.26 -9.15
CA ALA A 34 -1.97 2.24 -8.33
C ALA A 34 -0.87 2.87 -7.49
N VAL A 35 -0.96 2.75 -6.16
CA VAL A 35 0.01 3.31 -5.21
C VAL A 35 0.62 2.17 -4.40
N THR A 36 1.95 2.05 -4.44
CA THR A 36 2.69 1.08 -3.62
C THR A 36 3.58 1.83 -2.64
N LEU A 37 3.45 1.53 -1.35
CA LEU A 37 4.22 2.17 -0.29
C LEU A 37 4.91 1.15 0.60
N PRO A 38 6.10 1.47 1.14
CA PRO A 38 6.78 0.59 2.09
C PRO A 38 6.06 0.62 3.45
N ASN A 39 5.90 -0.55 4.07
CA ASN A 39 5.36 -0.68 5.42
C ASN A 39 6.47 -0.61 6.47
N VAL A 40 6.60 0.52 7.16
CA VAL A 40 7.56 0.69 8.27
C VAL A 40 7.38 -0.32 9.39
N LEU A 41 6.19 -0.88 9.52
CA LEU A 41 5.86 -1.88 10.52
C LEU A 41 5.77 -3.32 9.96
N HIS A 42 6.31 -3.55 8.76
CA HIS A 42 6.51 -4.89 8.23
C HIS A 42 7.24 -5.77 9.27
N TYR A 43 6.90 -7.06 9.35
CA TYR A 43 7.30 -7.93 10.46
C TYR A 43 8.82 -7.94 10.70
N SER A 44 9.63 -7.93 9.63
CA SER A 44 11.09 -7.93 9.72
C SER A 44 11.62 -6.66 10.39
N GLN A 45 11.00 -5.52 10.10
CA GLN A 45 11.35 -4.22 10.67
C GLN A 45 10.79 -4.04 12.08
N ARG A 46 9.58 -4.55 12.33
CA ARG A 46 8.96 -4.56 13.67
C ARG A 46 9.81 -5.30 14.69
N VAL A 47 10.40 -6.45 14.32
CA VAL A 47 11.32 -7.20 15.19
C VAL A 47 12.58 -6.38 15.50
N LYS A 48 13.10 -5.61 14.54
CA LYS A 48 14.24 -4.71 14.78
C LYS A 48 13.87 -3.60 15.76
N PHE A 49 12.71 -2.96 15.59
CA PHE A 49 12.22 -1.93 16.51
C PHE A 49 12.03 -2.44 17.94
N ILE A 50 11.45 -3.63 18.13
CA ILE A 50 11.31 -4.24 19.47
C ILE A 50 12.68 -4.49 20.12
N ARG A 51 13.72 -4.75 19.32
CA ARG A 51 15.11 -4.90 19.78
C ARG A 51 15.84 -3.56 19.96
N GLY A 52 15.13 -2.43 19.87
CA GLY A 52 15.69 -1.09 19.99
C GLY A 52 16.54 -0.64 18.80
N ARG A 53 16.43 -1.30 17.63
CA ARG A 53 17.23 -0.98 16.44
C ARG A 53 16.44 -0.12 15.47
N PHE A 54 16.83 1.15 15.35
CA PHE A 54 16.32 2.10 14.38
C PHE A 54 17.51 2.72 13.64
N GLU A 55 17.97 2.04 12.59
CA GLU A 55 19.15 2.44 11.81
C GLU A 55 18.72 2.63 10.36
N TYR A 56 19.07 3.80 9.80
CA TYR A 56 18.86 4.07 8.39
C TYR A 56 19.77 3.20 7.53
N THR A 57 19.23 2.74 6.42
CA THR A 57 19.92 1.87 5.45
C THR A 57 20.01 2.58 4.09
N GLN A 58 20.89 2.09 3.21
CA GLN A 58 20.98 2.60 1.84
C GLN A 58 19.81 2.17 0.94
N THR A 59 19.07 1.14 1.37
CA THR A 59 17.91 0.58 0.65
C THR A 59 16.89 0.04 1.64
N GLY A 60 15.64 -0.11 1.19
CA GLY A 60 14.59 -0.82 1.92
C GLY A 60 13.69 0.11 2.74
N VAL A 61 13.04 -0.44 3.77
CA VAL A 61 11.96 0.27 4.47
C VAL A 61 12.43 1.51 5.25
N ILE A 62 13.64 1.46 5.85
CA ILE A 62 14.29 2.60 6.53
C ILE A 62 15.39 3.20 5.64
N ASP A 63 15.11 3.34 4.35
CA ASP A 63 16.02 4.02 3.42
C ASP A 63 16.30 5.45 3.92
N ALA A 64 17.57 5.86 3.89
CA ALA A 64 17.99 7.21 4.27
C ALA A 64 17.36 8.32 3.41
N THR A 65 16.87 7.98 2.22
CA THR A 65 16.18 8.89 1.31
C THR A 65 14.68 9.00 1.56
N HIS A 66 14.10 8.18 2.45
CA HIS A 66 12.68 8.27 2.81
C HIS A 66 12.45 9.47 3.73
N LEU A 67 11.61 10.40 3.27
CA LEU A 67 11.15 11.56 4.06
C LEU A 67 9.90 11.21 4.87
N ARG A 68 9.14 10.20 4.46
CA ARG A 68 7.90 9.75 5.09
C ARG A 68 7.90 8.23 5.25
N PHE A 69 7.36 7.77 6.37
CA PHE A 69 7.16 6.35 6.65
C PHE A 69 5.68 6.03 6.75
N PHE A 70 5.25 4.94 6.11
CA PHE A 70 3.86 4.54 6.09
C PHE A 70 3.64 3.19 6.77
N THR A 71 2.48 3.05 7.36
CA THR A 71 1.85 1.79 7.71
C THR A 71 0.72 1.53 6.72
N PHE A 72 0.17 0.32 6.70
CA PHE A 72 -1.06 0.04 5.95
C PHE A 72 -2.17 1.07 6.22
N TYR A 73 -2.43 1.38 7.49
CA TYR A 73 -3.51 2.30 7.86
C TYR A 73 -3.21 3.76 7.51
N SER A 74 -1.97 4.22 7.69
CA SER A 74 -1.62 5.59 7.33
C SER A 74 -1.55 5.79 5.82
N ALA A 75 -1.20 4.75 5.04
CA ALA A 75 -1.29 4.76 3.59
C ALA A 75 -2.75 4.91 3.13
N LEU A 76 -3.67 4.10 3.68
CA LEU A 76 -5.10 4.23 3.37
C LEU A 76 -5.66 5.59 3.74
N ARG A 77 -5.26 6.12 4.89
CA ARG A 77 -5.63 7.45 5.32
C ARG A 77 -5.11 8.52 4.36
N LEU A 78 -3.84 8.44 3.94
CA LEU A 78 -3.28 9.38 2.97
C LEU A 78 -4.10 9.42 1.68
N VAL A 79 -4.45 8.26 1.13
CA VAL A 79 -5.24 8.17 -0.11
C VAL A 79 -6.62 8.81 0.07
N ARG A 80 -7.33 8.44 1.15
CA ARG A 80 -8.67 8.99 1.46
C ARG A 80 -8.66 10.49 1.71
N ASP A 81 -7.70 10.95 2.52
CA ASP A 81 -7.53 12.37 2.86
C ASP A 81 -7.12 13.20 1.62
N SER A 82 -6.61 12.55 0.56
CA SER A 82 -6.30 13.16 -0.74
C SER A 82 -7.50 13.19 -1.70
N GLY A 83 -8.70 12.79 -1.27
CA GLY A 83 -9.92 12.83 -2.08
C GLY A 83 -10.04 11.71 -3.10
N LEU A 84 -9.31 10.61 -2.90
CA LEU A 84 -9.38 9.40 -3.73
C LEU A 84 -10.12 8.28 -3.00
N ASP A 85 -10.91 7.51 -3.75
CA ASP A 85 -11.57 6.33 -3.24
C ASP A 85 -10.65 5.11 -3.30
N VAL A 86 -10.57 4.34 -2.22
CA VAL A 86 -9.80 3.08 -2.21
C VAL A 86 -10.67 1.97 -2.78
N VAL A 87 -10.34 1.54 -4.00
CA VAL A 87 -11.09 0.49 -4.73
C VAL A 87 -10.68 -0.89 -4.25
N SER A 88 -9.38 -1.11 -4.09
CA SER A 88 -8.86 -2.36 -3.55
C SER A 88 -7.52 -2.16 -2.88
N THR A 89 -7.21 -3.09 -1.98
CA THR A 89 -5.90 -3.15 -1.32
C THR A 89 -5.33 -4.53 -1.59
N LEU A 90 -4.13 -4.56 -2.14
CA LEU A 90 -3.38 -5.78 -2.31
C LEU A 90 -2.30 -5.83 -1.23
N PRO A 91 -2.37 -6.78 -0.28
CA PRO A 91 -1.23 -7.08 0.56
C PRO A 91 -0.13 -7.69 -0.33
N ALA A 92 0.80 -6.87 -0.80
CA ALA A 92 1.97 -7.31 -1.54
C ALA A 92 3.03 -7.75 -0.52
N GLY A 93 2.98 -9.01 -0.09
CA GLY A 93 3.89 -9.50 0.94
C GLY A 93 3.22 -10.54 1.79
N GLY A 94 3.21 -11.76 1.26
CA GLY A 94 3.01 -12.91 2.12
C GLY A 94 4.26 -13.06 2.98
N LEU A 95 4.06 -13.28 4.28
CA LEU A 95 5.03 -13.99 5.11
C LEU A 95 5.79 -15.04 4.27
N SER A 96 7.06 -15.29 4.59
CA SER A 96 7.78 -16.50 4.19
C SER A 96 7.18 -17.80 4.80
N TRP A 97 5.86 -17.85 5.01
CA TRP A 97 5.08 -18.86 5.73
C TRP A 97 4.13 -19.63 4.80
N TRP A 98 4.46 -19.78 3.52
CA TRP A 98 3.80 -20.78 2.67
C TRP A 98 3.78 -22.17 3.33
N ARG A 99 4.71 -22.47 4.26
CA ARG A 99 4.71 -23.71 5.06
C ARG A 99 3.71 -23.75 6.22
N LEU A 100 3.34 -22.63 6.83
CA LEU A 100 2.46 -22.57 8.01
C LEU A 100 1.02 -22.14 7.66
N ARG A 101 0.79 -21.56 6.47
CA ARG A 101 -0.57 -21.29 5.94
C ARG A 101 -1.41 -22.56 5.75
N ASN A 102 -0.81 -23.74 5.69
CA ASN A 102 -1.51 -25.03 5.65
C ASN A 102 -2.00 -25.53 7.02
N VAL A 103 -1.64 -24.85 8.11
CA VAL A 103 -1.97 -25.26 9.50
C VAL A 103 -2.93 -24.28 10.17
N LEU A 104 -2.94 -23.01 9.76
CA LEU A 104 -3.76 -21.96 10.37
C LEU A 104 -4.99 -21.64 9.53
N SER A 105 -6.15 -21.47 10.18
CA SER A 105 -7.42 -21.22 9.50
C SER A 105 -7.45 -19.87 8.79
N SER A 106 -8.18 -19.79 7.67
CA SER A 106 -8.26 -18.63 6.78
C SER A 106 -8.62 -17.31 7.49
N GLY A 107 -9.38 -17.39 8.59
CA GLY A 107 -9.77 -16.21 9.38
C GLY A 107 -8.66 -15.62 10.25
N VAL A 108 -7.68 -16.42 10.67
CA VAL A 108 -6.50 -15.93 11.42
C VAL A 108 -5.52 -15.28 10.44
N THR A 109 -5.33 -15.88 9.27
CA THR A 109 -4.45 -15.35 8.22
C THR A 109 -4.90 -13.97 7.75
N GLY A 110 -6.20 -13.78 7.47
CA GLY A 110 -6.74 -12.49 7.04
C GLY A 110 -6.60 -11.35 8.05
N ARG A 111 -6.50 -11.66 9.36
CA ARG A 111 -6.24 -10.66 10.42
C ARG A 111 -4.76 -10.24 10.49
N LEU A 112 -3.86 -11.08 10.01
CA LEU A 112 -2.42 -10.86 10.09
C LEU A 112 -1.87 -10.22 8.81
N ASP A 113 -2.55 -10.35 7.68
CA ASP A 113 -2.12 -9.78 6.39
C ASP A 113 -1.73 -8.28 6.46
N PRO A 114 -2.45 -7.39 7.18
CA PRO A 114 -2.05 -5.97 7.29
C PRO A 114 -0.74 -5.75 8.07
N VAL A 115 -0.38 -6.69 8.94
CA VAL A 115 0.85 -6.63 9.76
C VAL A 115 2.07 -7.06 8.95
N THR A 116 1.84 -7.81 7.88
CA THR A 116 2.87 -8.61 7.22
C THR A 116 3.12 -8.22 5.77
N ALA A 117 2.19 -7.50 5.16
CA ALA A 117 2.30 -7.10 3.77
C ALA A 117 2.83 -5.69 3.58
N GLU A 118 3.45 -5.46 2.41
CA GLU A 118 3.60 -4.12 1.86
C GLU A 118 2.21 -3.64 1.41
N PRO A 119 1.80 -2.41 1.75
CA PRO A 119 0.57 -1.84 1.24
C PRO A 119 0.74 -1.51 -0.25
N ALA A 120 0.14 -2.33 -1.11
CA ALA A 120 -0.30 -1.85 -2.41
C ALA A 120 -1.78 -1.42 -2.26
N VAL A 121 -2.05 -0.16 -2.56
CA VAL A 121 -3.38 0.45 -2.52
C VAL A 121 -3.72 0.87 -3.94
N LEU A 122 -4.81 0.33 -4.49
CA LEU A 122 -5.40 0.82 -5.73
C LEU A 122 -6.42 1.90 -5.36
N ALA A 123 -6.09 3.13 -5.72
CA ALA A 123 -6.97 4.28 -5.62
C ALA A 123 -7.73 4.45 -6.95
N GLY A 124 -9.05 4.50 -6.89
CA GLY A 124 -9.93 4.84 -8.01
C GLY A 124 -10.15 6.34 -8.13
N GLY A 125 -10.64 6.75 -9.30
CA GLY A 125 -10.91 8.13 -9.67
C GLY A 125 -11.90 8.88 -8.76
N VAL A 126 -12.13 10.15 -9.12
CA VAL A 126 -12.90 11.19 -8.43
C VAL A 126 -14.19 10.66 -7.74
N PRO A 127 -14.55 11.15 -6.54
CA PRO A 127 -15.63 10.62 -5.70
C PRO A 127 -16.93 10.35 -6.45
N GLY A 128 -17.43 9.11 -6.34
CA GLY A 128 -18.72 8.69 -6.92
C GLY A 128 -18.68 7.42 -7.77
N GLN A 129 -17.49 6.89 -8.11
CA GLN A 129 -17.36 5.64 -8.88
C GLN A 129 -17.05 4.45 -7.94
N THR A 130 -17.85 3.39 -8.02
CA THR A 130 -17.63 2.19 -7.19
C THR A 130 -16.86 1.10 -7.94
N ALA A 131 -16.13 0.27 -7.20
CA ALA A 131 -15.37 -0.90 -7.71
C ALA A 131 -16.20 -1.85 -8.61
N ALA A 132 -17.54 -1.78 -8.54
CA ALA A 132 -18.45 -2.59 -9.34
C ALA A 132 -18.54 -2.13 -10.82
N GLU A 133 -18.25 -0.86 -11.11
CA GLU A 133 -18.36 -0.29 -12.48
C GLU A 133 -17.06 -0.47 -13.30
N LEU A 134 -15.93 -0.70 -12.62
CA LEU A 134 -14.60 -0.73 -13.24
C LEU A 134 -14.17 -2.10 -13.77
N GLY A 135 -15.11 -3.03 -14.00
CA GLY A 135 -14.88 -4.27 -14.73
C GLY A 135 -13.82 -5.19 -14.12
N GLY A 136 -14.26 -6.06 -13.21
CA GLY A 136 -13.70 -7.41 -13.06
C GLY A 136 -12.18 -7.55 -13.01
N VAL A 137 -11.49 -6.88 -12.07
CA VAL A 137 -10.15 -7.33 -11.65
C VAL A 137 -10.32 -8.45 -10.61
N THR A 138 -10.91 -9.56 -11.04
CA THR A 138 -10.93 -10.80 -10.26
C THR A 138 -9.61 -11.51 -10.52
N HIS A 139 -8.53 -11.11 -9.86
CA HIS A 139 -7.29 -11.89 -9.93
C HIS A 139 -7.31 -13.00 -8.88
N ARG A 140 -7.44 -14.23 -9.39
CA ARG A 140 -7.18 -15.50 -8.70
C ARG A 140 -5.93 -15.37 -7.83
N THR A 141 -6.12 -15.57 -6.53
CA THR A 141 -5.08 -16.04 -5.62
C THR A 141 -4.57 -17.39 -6.17
N LEU A 142 -3.29 -17.45 -6.55
CA LEU A 142 -2.54 -18.71 -6.60
C LEU A 142 -1.93 -18.96 -5.21
#